data_AF-A0A3C1KI96-F1
#
_entry.id   AF-A0A3C1KI96-F1
#
_cell.length_a   1.000
_cell.length_b   1.000
_cell.length_c   1.000
_cell.angle_alpha   90.00
_cell.angle_beta   90.00
_cell.angle_gamma   90.00
#
_symmetry.space_group_name_H-M   'P 1'
#
loop_
_entity.id
_entity.type
_entity.pdbx_description
1 polymer ?
#
loop_
_entity_poly.entity_id
_entity_poly.type
_entity_poly.pdbx_seq_one_letter_code
_entity_poly.pdbx_strand_id
1 'polypeptide(L)'
;KAGSDEANKVVDFIINEMGATKIRFPQNVGIGIKPVSEEGTKRLVRKAIQYAIDQDLPSVTLVHKGNIMKFTEGAFRDWGYELAQQEFGGELLDGGPWVTIKNPNTGKDIVIK
;
A
#
# COMPACT_ATOMS: atom_id res chain seq x y z
N LYS A 1 10.80 -23.81 -6.78
CA LYS A 1 10.53 -24.53 -5.50
C LYS A 1 11.83 -24.58 -4.70
N ALA A 2 11.80 -24.88 -3.40
CA ALA A 2 13.04 -25.03 -2.62
C ALA A 2 14.02 -25.99 -3.32
N GLY A 3 15.28 -25.55 -3.45
CA GLY A 3 16.37 -26.32 -4.06
C GLY A 3 16.32 -26.41 -5.59
N SER A 4 15.45 -25.69 -6.29
CA SER A 4 15.53 -25.60 -7.77
C SER A 4 16.59 -24.60 -8.22
N ASP A 5 17.15 -24.81 -9.41
CA ASP A 5 18.20 -23.96 -9.98
C ASP A 5 17.77 -22.49 -10.07
N GLU A 6 16.51 -22.23 -10.41
CA GLU A 6 15.97 -20.87 -10.47
C GLU A 6 15.87 -20.22 -9.09
N ALA A 7 15.48 -21.00 -8.06
CA ALA A 7 15.40 -20.49 -6.70
C ALA A 7 16.79 -20.15 -6.16
N ASN A 8 17.77 -21.02 -6.41
CA ASN A 8 19.17 -20.80 -6.00
C ASN A 8 19.73 -19.54 -6.69
N LYS A 9 19.50 -19.39 -8.00
CA LYS A 9 19.91 -18.18 -8.75
C LYS A 9 19.37 -16.89 -8.14
N VAL A 10 18.11 -16.88 -7.71
CA VAL A 10 17.50 -15.70 -7.08
C VAL A 10 18.06 -15.45 -5.67
N VAL A 11 18.27 -16.51 -4.88
CA VAL A 11 18.92 -16.40 -3.56
C VAL A 11 20.32 -15.81 -3.69
N ASP A 12 21.11 -16.31 -4.63
CA ASP A 12 22.48 -15.84 -4.89
C ASP A 12 22.50 -14.37 -5.31
N PHE A 13 21.57 -13.95 -6.18
CA PHE A 13 21.42 -12.54 -6.53
C PHE A 13 21.08 -11.66 -5.32
N ILE A 14 20.11 -12.09 -4.50
CA ILE A 14 19.67 -11.34 -3.31
C ILE A 14 20.81 -11.19 -2.28
N ILE A 15 21.65 -12.21 -2.13
CA ILE A 15 22.76 -12.20 -1.16
C ILE A 15 23.97 -11.47 -1.72
N ASN A 16 24.45 -11.84 -2.91
CA ASN A 16 25.75 -11.42 -3.43
C ASN A 16 25.69 -10.05 -4.12
N GLU A 17 24.63 -9.79 -4.91
CA GLU A 17 24.50 -8.52 -5.65
C GLU A 17 23.76 -7.46 -4.81
N MET A 18 22.70 -7.86 -4.10
CA MET A 18 21.88 -6.94 -3.30
C MET A 18 22.32 -6.84 -1.83
N GLY A 19 23.30 -7.64 -1.40
CA GLY A 19 23.90 -7.57 -0.06
C GLY A 19 22.97 -7.98 1.08
N ALA A 20 21.91 -8.76 0.83
CA ALA A 20 20.93 -9.09 1.86
C ALA A 20 21.46 -10.12 2.87
N THR A 21 21.33 -9.81 4.16
CA THR A 21 21.81 -10.67 5.26
C THR A 21 20.69 -11.36 6.05
N LYS A 22 19.42 -11.13 5.68
CA LYS A 22 18.26 -11.53 6.50
C LYS A 22 17.65 -12.89 6.13
N ILE A 23 18.17 -13.58 5.11
CA ILE A 23 17.75 -14.96 4.81
C ILE A 23 18.35 -15.89 5.87
N ARG A 24 17.52 -16.35 6.81
CA ARG A 24 17.96 -17.10 8.00
C ARG A 24 18.62 -18.45 7.66
N PHE A 25 18.12 -19.12 6.64
CA PHE A 25 18.61 -20.40 6.12
C PHE A 25 18.74 -20.24 4.61
N PRO A 26 19.95 -20.13 4.02
CA PRO A 26 20.12 -19.83 2.60
C PRO A 26 20.04 -21.06 1.68
N GLN A 27 20.03 -22.27 2.24
CA GLN A 27 19.91 -23.52 1.49
C GLN A 27 18.46 -24.04 1.51
N ASN A 28 18.03 -24.70 0.43
CA ASN A 28 16.68 -25.27 0.29
C ASN A 28 15.56 -24.23 0.54
N VAL A 29 15.72 -23.03 -0.03
CA VAL A 29 14.82 -21.89 0.18
C VAL A 29 13.80 -21.76 -0.95
N GLY A 30 12.52 -21.60 -0.60
CA GLY A 30 11.51 -21.09 -1.52
C GLY A 30 11.49 -19.56 -1.48
N ILE A 31 11.47 -18.90 -2.65
CA ILE A 31 11.40 -17.44 -2.76
C ILE A 31 10.04 -17.03 -3.33
N GLY A 32 9.47 -15.97 -2.77
CA GLY A 32 8.30 -15.27 -3.30
C GLY A 32 8.60 -13.78 -3.44
N ILE A 33 7.98 -13.14 -4.43
CA ILE A 33 8.12 -11.71 -4.70
C ILE A 33 6.76 -11.05 -4.47
N LYS A 34 6.74 -9.97 -3.69
CA LYS A 34 5.53 -9.17 -3.41
C LYS A 34 5.67 -7.77 -4.02
N PRO A 35 5.20 -7.55 -5.26
CA PRO A 35 5.14 -6.21 -5.83
C PRO A 35 3.88 -5.49 -5.32
N VAL A 36 4.04 -4.22 -4.94
CA VAL A 36 2.94 -3.27 -4.75
C VAL A 36 3.38 -1.99 -5.45
N SER A 37 2.55 -1.47 -6.35
CA SER A 37 2.88 -0.29 -7.17
C SER A 37 2.00 0.90 -6.82
N GLU A 38 2.51 2.09 -7.09
CA GLU A 38 1.77 3.35 -6.95
C GLU A 38 0.54 3.36 -7.86
N GLU A 39 0.70 3.07 -9.16
CA GLU A 39 -0.41 3.04 -10.12
C GLU A 39 -1.51 2.05 -9.69
N GLY A 40 -1.10 0.85 -9.25
CA GLY A 40 -2.02 -0.19 -8.79
C GLY A 40 -2.76 0.21 -7.52
N THR A 41 -2.09 0.91 -6.61
CA THR A 41 -2.69 1.45 -5.39
C THR A 41 -3.66 2.58 -5.72
N LYS A 42 -3.18 3.60 -6.44
CA LYS A 42 -3.95 4.80 -6.76
C LYS A 42 -5.23 4.45 -7.55
N ARG A 43 -5.18 3.54 -8.52
CA ARG A 43 -6.40 3.09 -9.25
C ARG A 43 -7.45 2.44 -8.34
N LEU A 44 -7.01 1.63 -7.36
CA LEU A 44 -7.91 0.94 -6.43
C LEU A 44 -8.53 1.96 -5.49
N VAL A 45 -7.69 2.73 -4.79
CA VAL A 45 -8.14 3.67 -3.76
C VAL A 45 -9.06 4.74 -4.37
N ARG A 46 -8.75 5.23 -5.58
CA ARG A 46 -9.64 6.14 -6.31
C ARG A 46 -11.06 5.58 -6.49
N LYS A 47 -11.17 4.29 -6.85
CA LYS A 47 -12.48 3.64 -6.98
C LYS A 47 -13.19 3.48 -5.63
N ALA A 48 -12.46 3.19 -4.56
CA ALA A 48 -13.04 3.10 -3.22
C ALA A 48 -13.56 4.46 -2.72
N ILE A 49 -12.79 5.54 -2.92
CA ILE A 49 -13.21 6.91 -2.57
C ILE A 49 -14.40 7.34 -3.41
N GLN A 50 -14.36 7.13 -4.72
CA GLN A 50 -15.50 7.45 -5.60
C GLN A 50 -16.75 6.69 -5.18
N TYR A 51 -16.62 5.40 -4.85
CA TYR A 51 -17.75 4.61 -4.34
C TYR A 51 -18.32 5.19 -3.04
N ALA A 52 -17.47 5.64 -2.12
CA ALA A 52 -17.93 6.29 -0.90
C ALA A 52 -18.69 7.60 -1.17
N ILE A 53 -18.24 8.40 -2.14
CA ILE A 53 -18.92 9.61 -2.60
C ILE A 53 -20.30 9.28 -3.19
N ASP A 54 -20.34 8.31 -4.11
CA ASP A 54 -21.55 7.94 -4.84
C ASP A 54 -22.63 7.33 -3.92
N GLN A 55 -22.20 6.65 -2.86
CA GLN A 55 -23.07 5.97 -1.91
C GLN A 55 -23.27 6.73 -0.59
N ASP A 56 -22.79 7.97 -0.49
CA ASP A 56 -22.84 8.82 0.71
C ASP A 56 -22.34 8.11 1.98
N LEU A 57 -21.23 7.36 1.84
CA LEU A 57 -20.62 6.61 2.95
C LEU A 57 -19.70 7.49 3.79
N PRO A 58 -19.62 7.25 5.12
CA PRO A 58 -18.92 8.15 6.02
C PRO A 58 -17.39 7.98 6.04
N SER A 59 -16.85 6.88 5.47
CA SER A 59 -15.40 6.64 5.53
C SER A 59 -14.90 5.62 4.51
N VAL A 60 -13.60 5.69 4.22
CA VAL A 60 -12.81 4.66 3.55
C VAL A 60 -11.63 4.30 4.44
N THR A 61 -11.40 3.01 4.70
CA THR A 61 -10.30 2.55 5.56
C THR A 61 -9.21 1.86 4.76
N LEU A 62 -7.98 2.37 4.83
CA LEU A 62 -6.78 1.82 4.21
C LEU A 62 -6.16 0.76 5.13
N VAL A 63 -6.66 -0.48 5.04
CA VAL A 63 -6.13 -1.60 5.83
C VAL A 63 -4.80 -2.07 5.27
N HIS A 64 -3.78 -2.15 6.12
CA HIS A 64 -2.43 -2.53 5.69
C HIS A 64 -1.58 -3.05 6.85
N LYS A 65 -0.47 -3.74 6.54
CA LYS A 65 0.55 -4.15 7.54
C LYS A 65 1.90 -3.45 7.33
N GLY A 66 1.82 -2.13 7.10
CA GLY A 66 2.97 -1.29 6.76
C GLY A 66 3.99 -1.11 7.89
N ASN A 67 3.65 -1.46 9.13
CA ASN A 67 4.61 -1.42 10.24
C ASN A 67 5.76 -2.43 10.06
N ILE A 68 5.50 -3.57 9.41
CA ILE A 68 6.51 -4.58 9.05
C ILE A 68 6.95 -4.42 7.58
N MET A 69 6.00 -4.27 6.67
CA MET A 69 6.26 -4.21 5.22
C MET A 69 6.23 -2.76 4.70
N LYS A 70 7.17 -1.95 5.18
CA LYS A 70 7.19 -0.49 4.94
C LYS A 70 7.11 -0.10 3.45
N PHE A 71 7.87 -0.77 2.60
CA PHE A 71 7.99 -0.39 1.18
C PHE A 71 6.91 -0.98 0.25
N THR A 72 5.95 -1.73 0.79
CA THR A 72 4.84 -2.29 -0.01
C THR A 72 3.51 -1.94 0.64
N GLU A 73 3.20 -2.53 1.79
CA GLU A 73 1.98 -2.25 2.54
C GLU A 73 1.99 -0.85 3.20
N GLY A 74 3.17 -0.36 3.60
CA GLY A 74 3.31 1.03 4.05
C GLY A 74 3.09 1.99 2.89
N ALA A 75 3.74 1.73 1.75
CA ALA A 75 3.57 2.48 0.53
C ALA A 75 2.11 2.49 0.03
N PHE A 76 1.38 1.38 0.14
CA PHE A 76 -0.05 1.32 -0.17
C PHE A 76 -0.87 2.35 0.65
N ARG A 77 -0.63 2.42 1.96
CA ARG A 77 -1.26 3.41 2.83
C ARG A 77 -0.87 4.83 2.40
N ASP A 78 0.42 5.07 2.21
CA ASP A 78 0.96 6.41 1.94
C ASP A 78 0.41 6.97 0.62
N TRP A 79 0.44 6.18 -0.45
CA TRP A 79 -0.15 6.55 -1.74
C TRP A 79 -1.67 6.70 -1.69
N GLY A 80 -2.36 5.96 -0.81
CA GLY A 80 -3.79 6.12 -0.61
C GLY A 80 -4.15 7.47 0.01
N TYR A 81 -3.41 7.89 1.04
CA TYR A 81 -3.56 9.22 1.64
C TYR A 81 -3.13 10.35 0.71
N GLU A 82 -2.03 10.16 -0.03
CA GLU A 82 -1.56 11.11 -1.03
C GLU A 82 -2.63 11.36 -2.09
N LEU A 83 -3.25 10.30 -2.61
CA LEU A 83 -4.31 10.41 -3.61
C LEU A 83 -5.57 11.11 -3.05
N ALA A 84 -5.96 10.83 -1.81
CA ALA A 84 -7.08 11.52 -1.18
C ALA A 84 -6.84 13.05 -1.11
N GLN A 85 -5.62 13.47 -0.82
CA GLN A 85 -5.25 14.89 -0.79
C GLN A 85 -5.18 15.50 -2.20
N GLN A 86 -4.47 14.84 -3.12
CA GLN A 86 -4.19 15.39 -4.46
C GLN A 86 -5.41 15.43 -5.38
N GLU A 87 -6.26 14.40 -5.35
CA GLU A 87 -7.34 14.24 -6.33
C GLU A 87 -8.73 14.54 -5.76
N PHE A 88 -8.90 14.43 -4.44
CA PHE A 88 -10.19 14.63 -3.77
C PHE A 88 -10.20 15.83 -2.82
N GLY A 89 -9.13 16.64 -2.82
CA GLY A 89 -9.03 17.85 -1.99
C GLY A 89 -9.05 17.56 -0.50
N GLY A 90 -8.54 16.38 -0.09
CA GLY A 90 -8.52 15.99 1.31
C GLY A 90 -7.60 16.85 2.16
N GLU A 91 -8.02 17.09 3.39
CA GLU A 91 -7.27 17.84 4.40
C GLU A 91 -6.96 16.94 5.59
N LEU A 92 -5.82 17.17 6.27
CA LEU A 92 -5.46 16.40 7.45
C LEU A 92 -6.47 16.64 8.58
N LEU A 93 -6.99 15.54 9.13
CA LEU A 93 -7.82 15.57 10.32
C LEU A 93 -6.93 15.64 11.57
N ASP A 94 -7.07 16.69 12.37
CA ASP A 94 -6.36 16.91 13.64
C ASP A 94 -4.82 16.77 13.55
N GLY A 95 -4.23 17.11 12.40
CA GLY A 95 -2.80 16.97 12.16
C GLY A 95 -2.34 15.60 11.63
N GLY A 96 -3.26 14.68 11.38
CA GLY A 96 -3.03 13.41 10.67
C GLY A 96 -2.87 12.18 11.57
N PRO A 97 -2.72 10.97 10.98
CA PRO A 97 -2.56 10.74 9.54
C PRO A 97 -3.89 10.68 8.77
N TRP A 98 -5.03 10.70 9.45
CA TRP A 98 -6.34 10.64 8.80
C TRP A 98 -6.58 11.88 7.94
N VAL A 99 -7.33 11.70 6.86
CA VAL A 99 -7.66 12.75 5.90
C VAL A 99 -9.17 12.85 5.80
N THR A 100 -9.72 14.06 5.85
CA THR A 100 -11.14 14.31 5.61
C THR A 100 -11.32 14.87 4.20
N ILE A 101 -12.24 14.30 3.44
CA ILE A 101 -12.71 14.86 2.15
C ILE A 101 -14.18 15.25 2.28
N LYS A 102 -14.61 16.27 1.54
CA LYS A 102 -16.03 16.64 1.42
C LYS A 102 -16.68 15.84 0.30
N ASN A 103 -17.81 15.18 0.59
CA ASN A 103 -18.65 14.59 -0.45
C ASN A 103 -19.22 15.73 -1.32
N PRO A 104 -18.89 15.83 -2.62
CA PRO A 104 -19.36 16.91 -3.48
C PRO A 104 -20.88 16.89 -3.69
N ASN A 105 -21.54 15.75 -3.49
CA ASN A 105 -22.98 15.59 -3.71
C ASN A 105 -23.81 16.01 -2.48
N THR A 106 -23.28 15.84 -1.27
CA THR A 106 -24.04 16.00 -0.02
C THR A 106 -23.42 16.99 0.97
N GLY A 107 -22.17 17.41 0.75
CA GLY A 107 -21.40 18.25 1.66
C GLY A 107 -20.93 17.56 2.95
N LYS A 108 -21.30 16.28 3.15
CA LYS A 108 -20.89 15.50 4.33
C LYS A 108 -19.41 15.15 4.27
N ASP A 109 -18.81 14.97 5.44
CA ASP A 109 -17.44 14.51 5.55
C ASP A 109 -17.32 13.00 5.30
N ILE A 110 -16.29 12.62 4.55
CA ILE A 110 -15.83 11.25 4.40
C ILE A 110 -14.42 11.18 4.99
N VAL A 111 -14.23 10.31 5.98
CA VAL A 111 -12.93 10.13 6.63
C VAL A 111 -12.15 9.01 5.95
N ILE A 112 -10.96 9.34 5.47
CA ILE A 112 -9.96 8.38 5.00
C ILE A 112 -9.06 8.05 6.19
N LYS A 113 -8.96 6.77 6.55
CA LYS A 113 -8.26 6.32 7.78
C LYS A 113 -7.45 5.05 7.61
#